data_AF-R7MAS9-F1
#
_entry.id   AF-R7MAS9-F1
#
_cell.length_a   1.000
_cell.length_b   1.000
_cell.length_c   1.000
_cell.angle_alpha   90.00
_cell.angle_beta   90.00
_cell.angle_gamma   90.00
#
_symmetry.space_group_name_H-M   'P 1'
#
loop_
_entity.id
_entity.type
_entity.pdbx_description
1 polymer ?
#
loop_
_entity_poly.entity_id
_entity_poly.type
_entity_poly.pdbx_seq_one_letter_code
_entity_poly.pdbx_strand_id
1 'polypeptide(L)'
;MEIMTLIYLLVFIVFALVATAVLQIRMAGIKVKDFWSFIQANQMLDQLYKFSKRYKIMSPQEQIIFLSEAEKVFAAYDKIPSIIWEDEYRKYSEVLQAYQNVRVTRWSEENTIKK
;
A
#
# COMPACT_ATOMS: atom_id res chain seq x y z
N MET A 1 -46.03 10.71 1.56
CA MET A 1 -45.46 10.22 2.84
C MET A 1 -44.64 8.95 2.61
N GLU A 2 -45.21 7.92 1.98
CA GLU A 2 -44.55 6.61 1.79
C GLU A 2 -43.22 6.65 1.02
N ILE A 3 -43.15 7.39 -0.11
CA ILE A 3 -41.90 7.52 -0.90
C ILE A 3 -40.79 8.21 -0.08
N MET A 4 -41.14 9.25 0.69
CA MET A 4 -40.16 9.93 1.54
C MET A 4 -39.65 9.01 2.66
N THR A 5 -40.54 8.21 3.27
CA THR A 5 -40.16 7.20 4.25
C THR A 5 -39.24 6.14 3.65
N LEU A 6 -39.51 5.69 2.42
CA LEU A 6 -38.66 4.73 1.70
C LEU A 6 -37.25 5.30 1.45
N ILE A 7 -37.16 6.57 1.04
CA ILE A 7 -35.87 7.26 0.84
C ILE A 7 -35.10 7.36 2.15
N TYR A 8 -35.75 7.76 3.25
CA TYR A 8 -35.10 7.82 4.56
C TYR A 8 -34.64 6.45 5.05
N LEU A 9 -35.43 5.39 4.83
CA LEU A 9 -35.06 4.02 5.15
C LEU A 9 -33.82 3.58 4.35
N LEU A 10 -33.78 3.88 3.04
CA LEU A 10 -32.63 3.56 2.19
C LEU A 10 -31.35 4.28 2.66
N VAL A 11 -31.45 5.58 2.96
CA VAL A 11 -30.31 6.34 3.50
C VAL A 11 -29.84 5.77 4.84
N PHE A 12 -30.77 5.38 5.71
CA PHE A 12 -30.45 4.74 6.99
C PHE A 12 -29.74 3.40 6.78
N ILE A 13 -30.20 2.56 5.84
CA ILE A 13 -29.55 1.29 5.52
C ILE A 13 -28.13 1.53 5.02
N VAL A 14 -27.90 2.48 4.11
CA VAL A 14 -26.55 2.84 3.64
C VAL A 14 -25.66 3.25 4.81
N PHE A 15 -26.16 4.08 5.72
CA PHE A 15 -25.40 4.51 6.89
C PHE A 15 -25.08 3.35 7.84
N ALA A 16 -26.05 2.47 8.10
CA ALA A 16 -25.86 1.27 8.91
C ALA A 16 -24.80 0.35 8.31
N LEU A 17 -24.81 0.13 6.98
CA LEU A 17 -23.80 -0.65 6.28
C LEU A 17 -22.39 -0.06 6.48
N VAL A 18 -22.23 1.26 6.30
CA VAL A 18 -20.93 1.94 6.53
C VAL A 18 -20.47 1.79 7.98
N ALA A 19 -21.37 1.96 8.96
CA ALA A 19 -21.04 1.79 10.36
C ALA A 19 -20.58 0.36 10.68
N THR A 20 -21.26 -0.66 10.13
CA THR A 20 -20.87 -2.05 10.31
C THR A 20 -19.49 -2.36 9.71
N ALA A 21 -19.16 -1.81 8.53
CA ALA A 21 -17.83 -1.97 7.94
C ALA A 21 -16.73 -1.35 8.81
N VAL A 22 -16.97 -0.16 9.37
CA VAL A 22 -16.03 0.50 10.30
C VAL A 22 -15.81 -0.33 11.56
N LEU A 23 -16.88 -0.94 12.10
CA LEU A 23 -16.78 -1.84 13.26
C LEU A 23 -16.01 -3.12 12.91
N GLN A 24 -16.23 -3.73 11.75
CA GLN A 24 -15.48 -4.90 11.29
C GLN A 24 -13.98 -4.63 11.20
N ILE A 25 -13.57 -3.49 10.63
CA ILE A 25 -12.15 -3.07 10.57
C ILE A 25 -11.56 -2.97 11.99
N ARG A 26 -12.30 -2.37 12.93
CA ARG A 26 -11.86 -2.27 14.34
C ARG A 26 -11.80 -3.62 15.04
N MET A 27 -12.75 -4.52 14.78
CA MET A 27 -12.76 -5.88 15.35
C MET A 27 -11.60 -6.75 14.83
N ALA A 28 -11.15 -6.51 13.60
CA ALA A 28 -9.94 -7.12 13.04
C ALA A 28 -8.64 -6.59 13.68
N GLY A 29 -8.71 -5.71 14.68
CA GLY A 29 -7.55 -5.11 15.34
C GLY A 29 -6.87 -4.01 14.52
N ILE A 30 -7.47 -3.60 13.40
CA ILE A 30 -6.93 -2.59 12.49
C ILE A 30 -7.51 -1.22 12.87
N LYS A 31 -6.66 -0.20 13.00
CA LYS A 31 -7.18 1.17 13.13
C LYS A 31 -7.68 1.62 11.77
N VAL A 32 -8.88 2.21 11.71
CA VAL A 32 -9.46 2.77 10.48
C VAL A 32 -8.50 3.72 9.75
N LYS A 33 -7.69 4.48 10.51
CA LYS A 33 -6.64 5.34 9.95
C LYS A 33 -5.52 4.55 9.27
N ASP A 34 -5.10 3.43 9.85
CA ASP A 34 -4.08 2.55 9.25
C ASP A 34 -4.64 1.85 8.00
N PHE A 35 -5.91 1.45 8.01
CA PHE A 35 -6.58 0.92 6.83
C PHE A 35 -6.68 1.95 5.70
N TRP A 36 -7.00 3.20 6.01
CA TRP A 36 -6.99 4.28 5.03
C TRP A 36 -5.58 4.52 4.45
N SER A 37 -4.56 4.52 5.31
CA SER A 37 -3.15 4.61 4.89
C SER A 37 -2.75 3.43 3.99
N PHE A 38 -3.29 2.24 4.26
CA PHE A 38 -3.06 1.05 3.43
C PHE A 38 -3.69 1.18 2.05
N ILE A 39 -4.93 1.69 1.94
CA ILE A 39 -5.56 1.92 0.63
C ILE A 39 -4.70 2.87 -0.22
N GLN A 40 -4.17 3.94 0.39
CA GLN A 40 -3.26 4.86 -0.29
C GLN A 40 -1.94 4.18 -0.69
N ALA A 41 -1.37 3.36 0.21
CA ALA A 41 -0.17 2.61 -0.06
C ALA A 41 -0.35 1.59 -1.19
N ASN A 42 -1.54 0.99 -1.34
CA ASN A 42 -1.83 0.05 -2.42
C ASN A 42 -1.85 0.74 -3.79
N GLN A 43 -2.41 1.96 -3.87
CA GLN A 43 -2.32 2.78 -5.09
C GLN A 43 -0.86 3.14 -5.43
N MET A 44 -0.05 3.42 -4.41
CA MET A 44 1.37 3.68 -4.60
C MET A 44 2.14 2.41 -4.99
N LEU A 45 1.78 1.25 -4.45
CA LEU A 45 2.36 -0.05 -4.81
C LEU A 45 2.19 -0.33 -6.31
N ASP A 46 1.04 0.01 -6.90
CA ASP A 46 0.81 -0.11 -8.34
C ASP A 46 1.75 0.78 -9.17
N GLN A 47 2.07 1.97 -8.69
CA GLN A 47 3.04 2.85 -9.35
C GLN A 47 4.46 2.30 -9.19
N LEU A 48 4.84 1.91 -7.98
CA LEU A 48 6.12 1.29 -7.68
C LEU A 48 6.32 -0.01 -8.46
N TYR A 49 5.27 -0.78 -8.73
CA TYR A 49 5.32 -1.97 -9.56
C TYR A 49 5.67 -1.64 -11.02
N LYS A 50 5.15 -0.54 -11.57
CA LYS A 50 5.54 -0.08 -12.92
C LYS A 50 7.00 0.36 -12.95
N PHE A 51 7.45 1.05 -11.91
CA PHE A 51 8.83 1.46 -11.75
C PHE A 51 9.79 0.28 -11.53
N SER A 52 9.37 -0.72 -10.77
CA SER A 52 10.16 -1.92 -10.48
C SER A 52 10.43 -2.76 -11.74
N LYS A 53 9.62 -2.63 -12.80
CA LYS A 53 9.93 -3.23 -14.11
C LYS A 53 11.00 -2.47 -14.89
N ARG A 54 11.25 -1.20 -14.58
CA ARG A 54 12.18 -0.31 -15.31
C ARG A 54 13.36 0.18 -14.47
N TYR A 55 13.55 -0.35 -13.26
CA TYR A 55 14.54 0.13 -12.30
C TYR A 55 15.99 0.15 -12.84
N LYS A 56 16.32 -0.73 -13.78
CA LYS A 56 17.67 -0.80 -14.40
C LYS A 56 18.05 0.44 -15.23
N ILE A 57 17.08 1.26 -15.61
CA ILE A 57 17.27 2.44 -16.47
C ILE A 57 17.04 3.73 -15.66
N MET A 58 16.84 3.60 -14.34
CA MET A 58 16.45 4.68 -13.45
C MET A 58 17.69 5.46 -12.96
N SER A 59 17.59 6.80 -12.94
CA SER A 59 18.65 7.66 -12.44
C SER A 59 18.92 7.44 -10.94
N PRO A 60 20.13 7.77 -10.44
CA PRO A 60 20.46 7.58 -9.03
C PRO A 60 19.54 8.33 -8.05
N GLN A 61 18.92 9.43 -8.49
CA GLN A 61 17.97 10.22 -7.71
C GLN A 61 16.60 9.55 -7.63
N GLU A 62 16.09 9.09 -8.78
CA GLU A 62 14.84 8.33 -8.86
C GLU A 62 14.93 7.03 -8.06
N GLN A 63 16.10 6.37 -8.03
CA GLN A 63 16.33 5.19 -7.19
C GLN A 63 16.17 5.49 -5.68
N ILE A 64 16.65 6.66 -5.22
CA ILE A 64 16.50 7.08 -3.81
C ILE A 64 15.03 7.36 -3.49
N ILE A 65 14.33 8.04 -4.39
CA ILE A 65 12.89 8.30 -4.25
C ILE A 65 12.12 6.98 -4.19
N PHE A 66 12.42 6.05 -5.10
CA PHE A 66 11.82 4.71 -5.13
C PHE A 66 12.05 3.95 -3.81
N LEU A 67 13.27 3.94 -3.27
CA LEU A 67 13.58 3.33 -1.99
C LEU A 67 12.73 3.94 -0.86
N SER A 68 12.69 5.27 -0.77
CA SER A 68 11.96 5.97 0.27
C SER A 68 10.45 5.76 0.21
N GLU A 69 9.91 5.64 -1.00
CA GLU A 69 8.46 5.46 -1.20
C GLU A 69 8.05 4.00 -1.01
N ALA A 70 8.90 3.04 -1.42
CA ALA A 70 8.71 1.63 -1.13
C ALA A 70 8.69 1.36 0.39
N GLU A 71 9.59 1.99 1.16
CA GLU A 71 9.60 1.85 2.62
C GLU A 71 8.30 2.33 3.28
N LYS A 72 7.72 3.45 2.83
CA LYS A 72 6.43 3.92 3.33
C LYS A 72 5.30 2.94 3.00
N VAL A 73 5.31 2.39 1.79
CA VAL A 73 4.32 1.39 1.36
C VAL A 73 4.46 0.14 2.23
N PHE A 74 5.67 -0.40 2.40
CA PHE A 74 5.91 -1.58 3.24
C PHE A 74 5.48 -1.35 4.70
N ALA A 75 5.79 -0.19 5.28
CA ALA A 75 5.37 0.15 6.64
C ALA A 75 3.85 0.27 6.81
N ALA A 76 3.10 0.59 5.74
CA ALA A 76 1.64 0.57 5.75
C ALA A 76 1.09 -0.86 5.64
N TYR A 77 1.74 -1.73 4.85
CA TYR A 77 1.36 -3.14 4.70
C TYR A 77 1.60 -3.96 5.97
N ASP A 78 2.70 -3.71 6.69
CA ASP A 78 3.03 -4.39 7.95
C ASP A 78 1.97 -4.19 9.05
N LYS A 79 1.20 -3.11 8.99
CA LYS A 79 0.12 -2.80 9.95
C LYS A 79 -1.19 -3.53 9.63
N ILE A 80 -1.28 -4.16 8.46
CA ILE A 80 -2.49 -4.82 7.98
C ILE A 80 -2.26 -6.33 7.94
N PRO A 81 -3.19 -7.13 8.51
CA PRO A 81 -3.13 -8.59 8.41
C PRO A 81 -2.96 -9.07 6.97
N SER A 82 -2.05 -10.02 6.74
CA SER A 82 -1.68 -10.53 5.41
C SER A 82 -2.86 -11.06 4.60
N ILE A 83 -3.88 -11.58 5.27
CA ILE A 83 -5.12 -12.07 4.66
C ILE A 83 -5.89 -11.00 3.86
N ILE A 84 -5.67 -9.71 4.17
CA ILE A 84 -6.37 -8.60 3.51
C ILE A 84 -5.73 -8.26 2.16
N TRP A 85 -4.45 -8.58 1.95
CA TRP A 85 -3.66 -8.16 0.79
C TRP A 85 -2.94 -9.31 0.10
N GLU A 86 -3.40 -10.54 0.33
CA GLU A 86 -2.82 -11.74 -0.25
C GLU A 86 -2.88 -11.72 -1.79
N ASP A 87 -3.94 -11.14 -2.36
CA ASP A 87 -4.10 -10.97 -3.81
C ASP A 87 -3.05 -10.01 -4.40
N GLU A 88 -2.67 -8.97 -3.66
CA GLU A 88 -1.64 -8.01 -4.05
C GLU A 88 -0.21 -8.48 -3.71
N TYR A 89 -0.06 -9.62 -3.01
CA TYR A 89 1.23 -10.16 -2.58
C TYR A 89 2.22 -10.30 -3.74
N ARG A 90 1.75 -10.71 -4.93
CA ARG A 90 2.62 -10.84 -6.10
C ARG A 90 3.28 -9.51 -6.46
N LYS A 91 2.50 -8.42 -6.53
CA LYS A 91 3.03 -7.08 -6.84
C LYS A 91 3.98 -6.61 -5.74
N TYR A 92 3.59 -6.82 -4.47
CA TYR A 92 4.40 -6.52 -3.31
C TYR A 92 5.78 -7.19 -3.38
N SER A 93 5.81 -8.50 -3.66
CA SER A 93 7.03 -9.28 -3.75
C SER A 93 8.00 -8.78 -4.83
N GLU A 94 7.49 -8.38 -5.99
CA GLU A 94 8.32 -7.86 -7.07
C GLU A 94 8.91 -6.47 -6.75
N VAL A 95 8.12 -5.61 -6.11
CA VAL A 95 8.60 -4.29 -5.64
C VAL A 95 9.66 -4.47 -4.55
N LEU A 96 9.47 -5.42 -3.64
CA LEU A 96 10.46 -5.77 -2.61
C LEU A 96 11.76 -6.29 -3.23
N GLN A 97 11.67 -7.15 -4.24
CA GLN A 97 12.84 -7.67 -4.93
C GLN A 97 13.61 -6.57 -5.67
N ALA A 98 12.92 -5.64 -6.34
CA ALA A 98 13.54 -4.47 -6.96
C ALA A 98 14.19 -3.53 -5.92
N TYR A 99 13.52 -3.30 -4.78
CA TYR A 99 14.07 -2.54 -3.66
C TYR A 99 15.39 -3.13 -3.18
N GLN A 100 15.44 -4.45 -2.94
CA GLN A 100 16.65 -5.16 -2.52
C GLN A 100 17.77 -5.04 -3.56
N ASN A 101 17.45 -5.24 -4.84
CA ASN A 101 18.42 -5.15 -5.92
C ASN A 101 19.04 -3.75 -6.03
N VAL A 102 18.22 -2.69 -5.98
CA VAL A 102 18.70 -1.30 -6.01
C VAL A 102 19.61 -1.02 -4.81
N ARG A 103 19.19 -1.45 -3.61
CA ARG A 103 19.95 -1.25 -2.38
C ARG A 103 21.32 -1.95 -2.40
N VAL A 104 21.36 -3.22 -2.84
CA VAL A 104 22.61 -4.00 -2.96
C VAL A 104 23.54 -3.39 -4.02
N THR A 105 23.00 -2.97 -5.16
CA THR A 105 23.79 -2.33 -6.24
C THR A 105 24.49 -1.08 -5.72
N ARG A 106 23.76 -0.20 -5.02
CA ARG A 106 24.34 1.02 -4.42
C ARG A 106 25.41 0.71 -3.38
N TRP A 107 25.18 -0.28 -2.52
CA TRP A 107 26.17 -0.69 -1.52
C TRP A 107 27.45 -1.25 -2.18
N SER A 108 27.30 -2.02 -3.26
CA SER A 108 28.45 -2.51 -4.04
C SER A 108 29.25 -1.35 -4.64
N GLU A 109 28.57 -0.37 -5.25
CA GLU A 109 29.21 0.83 -5.82
C GLU A 109 29.99 1.62 -4.76
N GLU A 110 29.38 1.88 -3.59
CA GLU A 110 30.06 2.57 -2.48
C GLU A 110 31.32 1.85 -1.99
N ASN A 111 31.32 0.51 -1.97
CA ASN A 111 32.48 -0.28 -1.55
C ASN A 111 33.57 -0.33 -2.63
N THR A 112 33.21 -0.26 -3.92
CA THR A 112 34.20 -0.18 -5.01
C THR A 112 34.91 1.17 -5.09
N ILE A 113 34.23 2.26 -4.72
CA ILE A 113 34.82 3.62 -4.72
C ILE A 113 35.77 3.81 -3.52
N LYS A 114 35.57 3.07 -2.43
CA LYS A 114 36.39 3.14 -1.21
C LYS A 114 37.66 2.27 -1.25
N LYS A 115 37.88 1.51 -2.34
CA LYS A 115 39.00 0.58 -2.50
C LYS A 115 40.02 1.12 -3.49
#